data_AF-A0A117I706-F1
#
_entry.id   AF-A0A117I706-F1
#
_cell.length_a   1.000
_cell.length_b   1.000
_cell.length_c   1.000
_cell.angle_alpha   90.00
_cell.angle_beta   90.00
_cell.angle_gamma   90.00
#
_symmetry.space_group_name_H-M   'P 1'
#
loop_
_entity.id
_entity.type
_entity.pdbx_description
1 polymer ?
#
loop_
_entity_poly.entity_id
_entity_poly.type
_entity_poly.pdbx_seq_one_letter_code
_entity_poly.pdbx_strand_id
1 'polypeptide(L)'
;MTETHQRSALPRAVLWLLVVFTLVVGAVTSVPITSADPTDEVCPGLAAAWASWNQRADAHNAAPHTFSPSQQAQFDAYNAEKRQLEAERDALNSRQAACDSAANALVPQTPGGPPVKTQAPPTKRAALVKAINDIPSGWQPPARIPGQRATVPNESPVRPIYDILRSGSPKSARELGDVLLQGQPRPKPGDPDPAYDGGTIQGKAGQPKVSADHIIPLSELVQMPGFTRLTPDQMYLLANTPMNLQWLSWRANQAKGSGAAADLLPKVTEAWAQSQQQLEDSTRAALIDIINKLNAANG
;
A
#
# COMPACT_ATOMS: atom_id res chain seq x y z
N MET A 1 68.95 63.34 -46.30
CA MET A 1 69.93 62.27 -46.03
C MET A 1 69.12 61.05 -45.60
N THR A 2 69.26 59.93 -46.36
CA THR A 2 68.72 58.56 -46.13
C THR A 2 67.18 58.42 -45.96
N GLU A 3 66.40 57.56 -46.62
CA GLU A 3 66.56 56.52 -47.64
C GLU A 3 65.18 56.27 -48.31
N THR A 4 65.21 56.10 -49.63
CA THR A 4 64.45 55.22 -50.55
C THR A 4 63.16 54.42 -50.22
N HIS A 5 62.26 54.53 -51.21
CA HIS A 5 61.47 53.52 -51.96
C HIS A 5 60.04 53.07 -51.58
N GLN A 6 59.12 53.49 -52.47
CA GLN A 6 57.93 52.78 -52.99
C GLN A 6 58.16 51.28 -53.29
N ARG A 7 57.14 50.44 -53.03
CA ARG A 7 56.33 49.75 -54.08
C ARG A 7 55.18 48.92 -53.47
N SER A 8 54.10 48.90 -54.23
CA SER A 8 52.78 48.28 -54.05
C SER A 8 52.71 46.79 -54.40
N ALA A 9 51.83 46.02 -53.74
CA ALA A 9 50.99 44.95 -54.34
C ALA A 9 50.02 44.32 -53.30
N LEU A 10 48.76 44.12 -53.69
CA LEU A 10 47.75 43.30 -53.00
C LEU A 10 48.08 41.80 -53.10
N PRO A 11 47.51 40.95 -52.21
CA PRO A 11 46.57 39.98 -52.77
C PRO A 11 45.29 39.73 -51.93
N ARG A 12 44.30 39.23 -52.67
CA ARG A 12 43.00 38.71 -52.26
C ARG A 12 43.13 37.42 -51.41
N ALA A 13 42.40 37.34 -50.30
CA ALA A 13 41.95 36.10 -49.65
C ALA A 13 40.77 36.46 -48.74
N VAL A 14 39.51 36.24 -49.18
CA VAL A 14 38.69 35.07 -48.83
C VAL A 14 38.69 34.80 -47.32
N LEU A 15 37.64 35.25 -46.63
CA LEU A 15 37.10 34.51 -45.49
C LEU A 15 35.61 34.83 -45.32
N TRP A 16 34.78 33.96 -45.91
CA TRP A 16 33.38 33.84 -45.56
C TRP A 16 33.30 33.25 -44.15
N LEU A 17 32.86 34.04 -43.17
CA LEU A 17 32.53 33.54 -41.84
C LEU A 17 31.00 33.36 -41.78
N LEU A 18 30.58 32.16 -42.16
CA LEU A 18 29.23 31.65 -41.91
C LEU A 18 29.06 31.51 -40.39
N VAL A 19 28.26 32.41 -39.81
CA VAL A 19 27.76 32.29 -38.44
C VAL A 19 26.76 31.14 -38.42
N VAL A 20 27.23 29.94 -38.06
CA VAL A 20 26.36 28.82 -37.69
C VAL A 20 25.84 29.11 -36.29
N PHE A 21 24.62 29.66 -36.22
CA PHE A 21 23.87 29.79 -34.98
C PHE A 21 23.36 28.40 -34.59
N THR A 22 24.16 27.65 -33.84
CA THR A 22 23.74 26.36 -33.28
C THR A 22 22.75 26.62 -32.15
N LEU A 23 21.47 26.65 -32.50
CA LEU A 23 20.35 26.56 -31.56
C LEU A 23 20.37 25.15 -30.96
N VAL A 24 21.12 24.98 -29.86
CA VAL A 24 20.97 23.82 -28.98
C VAL A 24 19.66 24.02 -28.23
N VAL A 25 18.55 23.66 -28.87
CA VAL A 25 17.29 23.38 -28.17
C VAL A 25 17.58 22.13 -27.36
N GLY A 26 17.98 22.33 -26.11
CA GLY A 26 18.05 21.26 -25.13
C GLY A 26 16.64 20.69 -24.99
N ALA A 27 16.38 19.59 -25.69
CA ALA A 27 15.22 18.75 -25.42
C ALA A 27 15.40 18.24 -23.98
N VAL A 28 14.81 18.95 -23.04
CA VAL A 28 14.55 18.41 -21.71
C VAL A 28 13.53 17.31 -21.96
N THR A 29 14.01 16.09 -22.21
CA THR A 29 13.17 14.89 -22.14
C THR A 29 12.75 14.77 -20.69
N SER A 30 11.66 15.45 -20.35
CA SER A 30 10.86 15.14 -19.19
C SER A 30 10.43 13.70 -19.39
N VAL A 31 11.19 12.78 -18.78
CA VAL A 31 10.72 11.42 -18.59
C VAL A 31 9.41 11.60 -17.82
N PRO A 32 8.25 11.19 -18.36
CA PRO A 32 7.04 11.22 -17.57
C PRO A 32 7.33 10.33 -16.37
N ILE A 33 7.41 10.93 -15.18
CA ILE A 33 7.26 10.19 -13.95
C ILE A 33 5.79 9.78 -13.97
N THR A 34 5.48 8.68 -14.64
CA THR A 34 4.22 7.98 -14.43
C THR A 34 4.27 7.54 -12.98
N SER A 35 3.68 8.33 -12.08
CA SER A 35 3.31 7.82 -10.77
C SER A 35 2.45 6.59 -11.03
N ALA A 36 2.92 5.42 -10.58
CA ALA A 36 2.12 4.21 -10.68
C ALA A 36 0.75 4.49 -10.05
N ASP A 37 -0.32 4.04 -10.70
CA ASP A 37 -1.66 4.13 -10.12
C ASP A 37 -1.63 3.41 -8.76
N PRO A 38 -2.08 4.04 -7.65
CA PRO A 38 -2.15 3.39 -6.35
C PRO A 38 -2.86 2.03 -6.38
N THR A 39 -3.80 1.87 -7.31
CA THR A 39 -4.49 0.60 -7.58
C THR A 39 -3.54 -0.48 -8.07
N ASP A 40 -2.67 -0.17 -9.03
CA ASP A 40 -1.70 -1.13 -9.60
C ASP A 40 -0.69 -1.58 -8.55
N GLU A 41 -0.36 -0.72 -7.59
CA GLU A 41 0.52 -1.08 -6.47
C GLU A 41 -0.14 -2.02 -5.46
N VAL A 42 -1.45 -1.85 -5.21
CA VAL A 42 -2.21 -2.64 -4.22
C VAL A 42 -2.70 -3.97 -4.80
N CYS A 43 -3.05 -3.99 -6.09
CA CYS A 43 -3.56 -5.17 -6.80
C CYS A 43 -2.81 -5.44 -8.11
N PRO A 44 -1.50 -5.76 -8.06
CA PRO A 44 -0.67 -5.90 -9.26
C PRO A 44 -1.12 -7.01 -10.22
N GLY A 45 -1.86 -8.02 -9.73
CA GLY A 45 -2.40 -9.10 -10.56
C GLY A 45 -3.55 -8.67 -11.48
N LEU A 46 -4.19 -7.53 -11.21
CA LEU A 46 -5.37 -7.09 -11.95
C LEU A 46 -5.01 -6.52 -13.33
N ALA A 47 -3.91 -5.77 -13.42
CA ALA A 47 -3.39 -5.26 -14.70
C ALA A 47 -3.07 -6.41 -15.67
N ALA A 48 -2.44 -7.48 -15.19
CA ALA A 48 -2.15 -8.68 -15.98
C ALA A 48 -3.45 -9.41 -16.42
N ALA A 49 -4.47 -9.44 -15.57
CA ALA A 49 -5.76 -10.05 -15.89
C ALA A 49 -6.51 -9.26 -16.99
N TRP A 50 -6.52 -7.93 -16.91
CA TRP A 50 -7.06 -7.08 -17.97
C TRP A 50 -6.30 -7.23 -19.29
N ALA A 51 -4.96 -7.28 -19.25
CA ALA A 51 -4.15 -7.49 -20.44
C ALA A 51 -4.47 -8.84 -21.13
N SER A 52 -4.61 -9.91 -20.34
CA SER A 52 -5.01 -11.23 -20.83
C SER A 52 -6.42 -11.23 -21.44
N TRP A 53 -7.38 -10.56 -20.79
CA TRP A 53 -8.74 -10.44 -21.32
C TRP A 53 -8.78 -9.63 -22.61
N ASN A 54 -8.08 -8.49 -22.69
CA ASN A 54 -7.99 -7.66 -23.90
C ASN A 54 -7.44 -8.48 -25.07
N GLN A 55 -6.37 -9.25 -24.86
CA GLN A 55 -5.81 -10.11 -25.90
C GLN A 55 -6.82 -11.14 -26.43
N ARG A 56 -7.62 -11.74 -25.55
CA ARG A 56 -8.64 -12.72 -25.94
C ARG A 56 -9.83 -12.06 -26.63
N ALA A 57 -10.27 -10.89 -26.16
CA ALA A 57 -11.32 -10.11 -26.80
C ALA A 57 -10.91 -9.67 -28.22
N ASP A 58 -9.67 -9.21 -28.40
CA ASP A 58 -9.14 -8.85 -29.72
C ASP A 58 -9.08 -10.06 -30.65
N ALA A 59 -8.61 -11.21 -30.16
CA ALA A 59 -8.58 -12.45 -30.94
C ALA A 59 -9.99 -12.89 -31.37
N HIS A 60 -10.97 -12.80 -30.47
CA HIS A 60 -12.37 -13.10 -30.76
C HIS A 60 -12.96 -12.13 -31.80
N ASN A 61 -12.69 -10.83 -31.67
CA ASN A 61 -13.16 -9.80 -32.60
C ASN A 61 -12.51 -9.90 -33.99
N ALA A 62 -11.28 -10.41 -34.06
CA ALA A 62 -10.57 -10.66 -35.32
C ALA A 62 -11.02 -11.96 -36.03
N ALA A 63 -11.74 -12.85 -35.34
CA ALA A 63 -12.24 -14.09 -35.92
C ALA A 63 -13.38 -13.85 -36.94
N PRO A 64 -13.60 -14.77 -37.89
CA PRO A 64 -14.75 -14.70 -38.79
C PRO A 64 -16.05 -14.66 -38.00
N HIS A 65 -16.82 -13.58 -38.20
CA HIS A 65 -18.06 -13.30 -37.47
C HIS A 65 -19.28 -13.17 -38.39
N THR A 66 -19.11 -13.48 -39.68
CA THR A 66 -20.18 -13.53 -40.67
C THR A 66 -20.44 -14.98 -41.02
N PHE A 67 -21.66 -15.45 -40.79
CA PHE A 67 -22.03 -16.85 -40.97
C PHE A 67 -23.23 -16.97 -41.91
N SER A 68 -23.19 -17.95 -42.79
CA SER A 68 -24.35 -18.34 -43.60
C SER A 68 -25.28 -19.27 -42.79
N PRO A 69 -26.54 -19.47 -43.22
CA PRO A 69 -27.48 -20.36 -42.51
C PRO A 69 -26.98 -21.80 -42.33
N SER A 70 -26.09 -22.30 -43.20
CA SER A 70 -25.49 -23.63 -43.06
C SER A 70 -24.39 -23.70 -41.99
N GLN A 71 -23.97 -22.56 -41.43
CA GLN A 71 -22.90 -22.43 -40.44
C GLN A 71 -23.42 -22.14 -39.02
N GLN A 72 -24.62 -22.61 -38.70
CA GLN A 72 -25.27 -22.36 -37.41
C GLN A 72 -24.39 -22.74 -36.20
N ALA A 73 -23.68 -23.88 -36.27
CA ALA A 73 -22.81 -24.32 -35.19
C ALA A 73 -21.63 -23.37 -34.94
N GLN A 74 -21.05 -22.77 -35.99
CA GLN A 74 -19.98 -21.78 -35.84
C GLN A 74 -20.52 -20.46 -35.27
N PHE A 75 -21.70 -20.03 -35.72
CA PHE A 75 -22.39 -18.87 -35.16
C PHE A 75 -22.68 -19.05 -33.66
N ASP A 76 -23.18 -20.22 -33.26
CA ASP A 76 -23.50 -20.52 -31.86
C ASP A 76 -22.23 -20.53 -31.00
N ALA A 77 -21.14 -21.14 -31.49
CA ALA A 77 -19.85 -21.17 -30.80
C ALA A 77 -19.25 -19.75 -30.62
N TYR A 78 -19.28 -18.93 -31.68
CA TYR A 78 -18.83 -17.55 -31.62
C TYR A 78 -19.61 -16.76 -30.56
N ASN A 79 -20.94 -16.83 -30.59
CA ASN A 79 -21.76 -16.12 -29.61
C ASN A 79 -21.62 -16.68 -28.18
N ALA A 80 -21.30 -17.97 -28.02
CA ALA A 80 -21.01 -18.54 -26.70
C ALA A 80 -19.71 -17.99 -26.12
N GLU A 81 -18.64 -17.91 -26.91
CA GLU A 81 -17.38 -17.29 -26.50
C GLU A 81 -17.58 -15.81 -26.15
N LYS A 82 -18.35 -15.08 -26.96
CA LYS A 82 -18.68 -13.68 -26.67
C LYS A 82 -19.34 -13.51 -25.29
N ARG A 83 -20.35 -14.33 -24.98
CA ARG A 83 -21.02 -14.31 -23.67
C ARG A 83 -20.05 -14.61 -22.53
N GLN A 84 -19.12 -15.54 -22.74
CA GLN A 84 -18.08 -15.83 -21.76
C GLN A 84 -17.16 -14.62 -21.54
N LEU A 85 -16.69 -13.97 -22.62
CA LEU A 85 -15.84 -12.79 -22.52
C LEU A 85 -16.55 -11.61 -21.85
N GLU A 86 -17.84 -11.42 -22.11
CA GLU A 86 -18.66 -10.41 -21.43
C GLU A 86 -18.79 -10.68 -19.92
N ALA A 87 -19.07 -11.94 -19.54
CA ALA A 87 -19.13 -12.33 -18.13
C ALA A 87 -17.77 -12.16 -17.42
N GLU A 88 -16.66 -12.49 -18.09
CA GLU A 88 -15.32 -12.29 -17.56
C GLU A 88 -14.98 -10.81 -17.40
N ARG A 89 -15.38 -9.96 -18.35
CA ARG A 89 -15.21 -8.49 -18.25
C ARG A 89 -15.96 -7.94 -17.04
N ASP A 90 -17.20 -8.36 -16.84
CA ASP A 90 -18.03 -7.89 -15.73
C ASP A 90 -17.45 -8.34 -14.38
N ALA A 91 -16.87 -9.54 -14.32
CA ALA A 91 -16.09 -10.00 -13.16
C ALA A 91 -14.83 -9.14 -12.94
N LEU A 92 -14.07 -8.81 -13.99
CA LEU A 92 -12.89 -7.93 -13.88
C LEU A 92 -13.25 -6.51 -13.44
N ASN A 93 -14.36 -5.95 -13.92
CA ASN A 93 -14.88 -4.66 -13.45
C ASN A 93 -15.21 -4.69 -11.95
N SER A 94 -15.82 -5.78 -11.48
CA SER A 94 -16.13 -5.94 -10.05
C SER A 94 -14.85 -6.04 -9.20
N ARG A 95 -13.83 -6.75 -9.70
CA ARG A 95 -12.51 -6.85 -9.07
C ARG A 95 -11.80 -5.49 -9.01
N GLN A 96 -11.90 -4.72 -10.09
CA GLN A 96 -11.38 -3.35 -10.17
C GLN A 96 -12.02 -2.46 -9.11
N ALA A 97 -13.35 -2.39 -9.07
CA ALA A 97 -14.07 -1.58 -8.09
C ALA A 97 -13.72 -1.96 -6.63
N ALA A 98 -13.55 -3.27 -6.36
CA ALA A 98 -13.10 -3.74 -5.06
C ALA A 98 -11.67 -3.28 -4.73
N CYS A 99 -10.75 -3.36 -5.70
CA CYS A 99 -9.38 -2.89 -5.52
C CYS A 99 -9.33 -1.38 -5.29
N ASP A 100 -10.00 -0.59 -6.14
CA ASP A 100 -10.05 0.87 -6.02
C ASP A 100 -10.55 1.27 -4.62
N SER A 101 -11.60 0.60 -4.13
CA SER A 101 -12.15 0.84 -2.80
C SER A 101 -11.13 0.51 -1.69
N ALA A 102 -10.40 -0.60 -1.80
CA ALA A 102 -9.38 -0.97 -0.83
C ALA A 102 -8.16 -0.03 -0.88
N ALA A 103 -7.69 0.33 -2.07
CA ALA A 103 -6.55 1.25 -2.27
C ALA A 103 -6.87 2.64 -1.69
N ASN A 104 -8.07 3.16 -1.94
CA ASN A 104 -8.52 4.44 -1.37
C ASN A 104 -8.60 4.42 0.16
N ALA A 105 -8.90 3.27 0.77
CA ALA A 105 -8.93 3.13 2.22
C ALA A 105 -7.52 2.97 2.84
N LEU A 106 -6.58 2.35 2.11
CA LEU A 106 -5.26 2.00 2.61
C LEU A 106 -4.19 3.06 2.38
N VAL A 107 -4.30 3.85 1.31
CA VAL A 107 -3.35 4.91 0.96
C VAL A 107 -3.87 6.22 1.54
N PRO A 108 -3.30 6.73 2.64
CA PRO A 108 -3.73 7.98 3.23
C PRO A 108 -3.54 9.13 2.24
N GLN A 109 -4.59 9.92 2.06
CA GLN A 109 -4.57 11.20 1.34
C GLN A 109 -3.83 12.29 2.11
N THR A 110 -2.93 11.97 3.06
CA THR A 110 -2.25 12.98 3.89
C THR A 110 -1.20 13.72 3.06
N PRO A 111 -1.36 15.05 2.84
CA PRO A 111 -0.34 15.84 2.17
C PRO A 111 0.96 15.84 2.99
N GLY A 112 2.08 15.40 2.40
CA GLY A 112 3.41 15.52 2.99
C GLY A 112 3.88 14.39 3.91
N GLY A 113 3.08 13.32 4.10
CA GLY A 113 3.56 12.11 4.78
C GLY A 113 4.51 11.27 3.90
N PRO A 114 5.47 10.51 4.47
CA PRO A 114 6.21 9.49 3.73
C PRO A 114 5.25 8.53 3.01
N PRO A 115 5.58 8.14 1.76
CA PRO A 115 4.73 7.25 0.98
C PRO A 115 4.55 5.92 1.73
N VAL A 116 3.31 5.43 1.75
CA VAL A 116 3.02 4.11 2.31
C VAL A 116 3.76 3.08 1.45
N LYS A 117 4.58 2.26 2.10
CA LYS A 117 5.26 1.16 1.40
C LYS A 117 4.23 0.07 1.11
N THR A 118 3.74 0.07 -0.13
CA THR A 118 2.80 -0.91 -0.67
C THR A 118 3.44 -2.29 -0.90
N GLN A 119 4.77 -2.34 -1.01
CA GLN A 119 5.52 -3.55 -1.31
C GLN A 119 6.37 -4.04 -0.14
N ALA A 120 6.31 -5.34 0.13
CA ALA A 120 7.20 -6.02 1.04
C ALA A 120 8.63 -6.06 0.48
N PRO A 121 9.67 -5.90 1.32
CA PRO A 121 11.05 -6.16 0.91
C PRO A 121 11.18 -7.57 0.30
N PRO A 122 12.00 -7.78 -0.75
CA PRO A 122 12.06 -9.07 -1.46
C PRO A 122 12.28 -10.29 -0.55
N THR A 123 13.12 -10.14 0.48
CA THR A 123 13.37 -11.20 1.47
C THR A 123 12.14 -11.53 2.30
N LYS A 124 11.39 -10.52 2.76
CA LYS A 124 10.12 -10.72 3.46
C LYS A 124 9.04 -11.27 2.54
N ARG A 125 8.97 -10.79 1.30
CA ARG A 125 8.04 -11.29 0.28
C ARG A 125 8.24 -12.79 0.07
N ALA A 126 9.48 -13.23 -0.18
CA ALA A 126 9.80 -14.65 -0.36
C ALA A 126 9.47 -15.48 0.90
N ALA A 127 9.77 -14.97 2.09
CA ALA A 127 9.44 -15.65 3.35
C ALA A 127 7.91 -15.76 3.57
N LEU A 128 7.15 -14.72 3.22
CA LEU A 128 5.68 -14.73 3.29
C LEU A 128 5.09 -15.74 2.30
N VAL A 129 5.58 -15.78 1.04
CA VAL A 129 5.15 -16.80 0.06
C VAL A 129 5.34 -18.20 0.63
N LYS A 130 6.51 -18.48 1.20
CA LYS A 130 6.79 -19.78 1.83
C LYS A 130 5.80 -20.05 2.97
N ALA A 131 5.65 -19.10 3.89
CA ALA A 131 4.79 -19.24 5.06
C ALA A 131 3.31 -19.46 4.70
N ILE A 132 2.82 -18.79 3.64
CA ILE A 132 1.45 -18.97 3.12
C ILE A 132 1.27 -20.40 2.58
N ASN A 133 2.24 -20.89 1.80
CA ASN A 133 2.19 -22.24 1.22
C ASN A 133 2.27 -23.36 2.28
N ASP A 134 2.85 -23.06 3.45
CA ASP A 134 2.94 -24.00 4.56
C ASP A 134 1.65 -24.07 5.41
N ILE A 135 0.65 -23.20 5.16
CA ILE A 135 -0.64 -23.27 5.86
C ILE A 135 -1.42 -24.51 5.40
N PRO A 136 -1.88 -25.38 6.32
CA PRO A 136 -2.69 -26.53 5.96
C PRO A 136 -3.98 -26.14 5.22
N SER A 137 -4.31 -26.90 4.17
CA SER A 137 -5.57 -26.72 3.45
C SER A 137 -6.76 -26.84 4.41
N GLY A 138 -7.71 -25.92 4.30
CA GLY A 138 -8.89 -25.87 5.17
C GLY A 138 -8.65 -25.27 6.55
N TRP A 139 -7.43 -24.82 6.88
CA TRP A 139 -7.18 -24.09 8.13
C TRP A 139 -8.10 -22.87 8.23
N GLN A 140 -8.69 -22.68 9.40
CA GLN A 140 -9.50 -21.51 9.73
C GLN A 140 -8.88 -20.81 10.93
N PRO A 141 -8.90 -19.46 10.96
CA PRO A 141 -8.48 -18.74 12.15
C PRO A 141 -9.39 -19.09 13.34
N PRO A 142 -8.85 -19.09 14.57
CA PRO A 142 -9.67 -19.27 15.75
C PRO A 142 -10.68 -18.12 15.88
N ALA A 143 -11.85 -18.42 16.46
CA ALA A 143 -12.84 -17.41 16.73
C ALA A 143 -12.30 -16.36 17.70
N ARG A 144 -12.50 -15.07 17.39
CA ARG A 144 -12.18 -13.98 18.32
C ARG A 144 -13.07 -14.07 19.54
N ILE A 145 -12.47 -13.99 20.72
CA ILE A 145 -13.19 -13.83 21.99
C ILE A 145 -13.08 -12.35 22.39
N PRO A 146 -14.19 -11.58 22.40
CA PRO A 146 -14.17 -10.19 22.82
C PRO A 146 -13.59 -10.01 24.23
N GLY A 147 -12.75 -8.98 24.40
CA GLY A 147 -12.08 -8.70 25.67
C GLY A 147 -10.89 -9.62 26.00
N GLN A 148 -10.58 -10.62 25.17
CA GLN A 148 -9.36 -11.41 25.34
C GLN A 148 -8.23 -10.92 24.44
N ARG A 149 -7.02 -10.96 25.00
CA ARG A 149 -5.79 -10.69 24.25
C ARG A 149 -5.61 -11.70 23.12
N ALA A 150 -5.49 -11.21 21.89
CA ALA A 150 -5.12 -12.05 20.76
C ALA A 150 -3.68 -12.54 20.89
N THR A 151 -3.48 -13.84 20.75
CA THR A 151 -2.17 -14.50 20.77
C THR A 151 -2.01 -15.41 19.55
N VAL A 152 -0.77 -15.62 19.12
CA VAL A 152 -0.44 -16.58 18.05
C VAL A 152 0.44 -17.67 18.67
N PRO A 153 -0.13 -18.83 19.03
CA PRO A 153 0.63 -19.94 19.60
C PRO A 153 1.82 -20.35 18.72
N ASN A 154 2.85 -20.96 19.30
CA ASN A 154 4.07 -21.32 18.55
C ASN A 154 3.77 -22.36 17.46
N GLU A 155 2.80 -23.23 17.72
CA GLU A 155 2.30 -24.28 16.85
C GLU A 155 1.27 -23.80 15.82
N SER A 156 0.86 -22.53 15.88
CA SER A 156 -0.11 -21.98 14.95
C SER A 156 0.47 -21.95 13.52
N PRO A 157 -0.27 -22.43 12.49
CA PRO A 157 0.18 -22.36 11.10
C PRO A 157 0.50 -20.94 10.61
N VAL A 158 -0.12 -19.91 11.21
CA VAL A 158 0.15 -18.51 10.86
C VAL A 158 1.25 -17.86 11.69
N ARG A 159 1.91 -18.61 12.60
CA ARG A 159 3.01 -18.08 13.41
C ARG A 159 4.18 -17.56 12.57
N PRO A 160 4.63 -18.25 11.50
CA PRO A 160 5.69 -17.70 10.65
C PRO A 160 5.28 -16.36 10.00
N ILE A 161 4.03 -16.22 9.55
CA ILE A 161 3.51 -14.96 9.00
C ILE A 161 3.58 -13.85 10.05
N TYR A 162 3.08 -14.11 11.25
CA TYR A 162 3.15 -13.17 12.37
C TYR A 162 4.58 -12.71 12.65
N ASP A 163 5.54 -13.63 12.75
CA ASP A 163 6.92 -13.31 13.07
C ASP A 163 7.60 -12.47 11.97
N ILE A 164 7.33 -12.77 10.69
CA ILE A 164 7.84 -12.00 9.54
C ILE A 164 7.30 -10.55 9.54
N LEU A 165 6.01 -10.40 9.79
CA LEU A 165 5.34 -9.09 9.82
C LEU A 165 5.74 -8.28 11.06
N ARG A 166 5.86 -8.93 12.22
CA ARG A 166 6.27 -8.31 13.49
C ARG A 166 7.69 -7.76 13.44
N SER A 167 8.59 -8.42 12.72
CA SER A 167 9.98 -7.97 12.62
C SER A 167 10.08 -6.55 12.07
N GLY A 168 10.37 -5.57 12.94
CA GLY A 168 10.46 -4.15 12.55
C GLY A 168 9.13 -3.43 12.35
N SER A 169 8.05 -3.94 12.94
CA SER A 169 6.71 -3.31 13.00
C SER A 169 6.24 -3.17 14.47
N PRO A 170 5.57 -2.08 14.85
CA PRO A 170 5.33 -0.87 14.05
C PRO A 170 6.62 -0.09 13.80
N LYS A 171 6.57 0.81 12.82
CA LYS A 171 7.70 1.69 12.48
C LYS A 171 8.04 2.62 13.62
N SER A 172 9.32 2.92 13.79
CA SER A 172 9.74 3.86 14.83
C SER A 172 9.12 5.24 14.57
N ALA A 173 8.86 5.99 15.64
CA ALA A 173 8.32 7.34 15.52
C ALA A 173 9.20 8.28 14.65
N ARG A 174 10.48 7.95 14.50
CA ARG A 174 11.41 8.62 13.58
C ARG A 174 11.16 8.24 12.12
N GLU A 175 10.90 6.97 11.81
CA GLU A 175 10.59 6.52 10.46
C GLU A 175 9.23 7.04 9.98
N LEU A 176 8.27 7.21 10.89
CA LEU A 176 6.95 7.75 10.56
C LEU A 176 6.95 9.27 10.37
N GLY A 177 7.94 10.01 10.88
CA GLY A 177 8.02 11.47 10.72
C GLY A 177 6.73 12.17 11.15
N ASP A 178 6.18 12.99 10.26
CA ASP A 178 4.99 13.82 10.49
C ASP A 178 3.67 13.17 10.00
N VAL A 179 3.65 11.84 9.80
CA VAL A 179 2.40 11.13 9.46
C VAL A 179 1.36 11.36 10.56
N LEU A 180 0.16 11.78 10.14
CA LEU A 180 -1.00 11.81 11.01
C LEU A 180 -1.50 10.38 11.24
N LEU A 181 -1.62 9.98 12.50
CA LEU A 181 -2.21 8.70 12.88
C LEU A 181 -3.57 8.97 13.48
N GLN A 182 -4.63 8.38 12.90
CA GLN A 182 -6.03 8.68 13.27
C GLN A 182 -6.36 10.19 13.20
N GLY A 183 -5.79 10.88 12.21
CA GLY A 183 -5.92 12.33 12.05
C GLY A 183 -5.14 13.16 13.08
N GLN A 184 -4.39 12.53 13.98
CA GLN A 184 -3.64 13.21 15.04
C GLN A 184 -2.14 13.30 14.71
N PRO A 185 -1.50 14.46 14.90
CA PRO A 185 -0.07 14.57 14.78
C PRO A 185 0.63 13.83 15.93
N ARG A 186 1.93 13.60 15.78
CA ARG A 186 2.76 13.05 16.85
C ARG A 186 2.76 14.01 18.06
N PRO A 187 2.35 13.56 19.27
CA PRO A 187 2.33 14.41 20.45
C PRO A 187 3.74 14.86 20.85
N LYS A 188 3.86 16.09 21.38
CA LYS A 188 5.11 16.71 21.82
C LYS A 188 5.30 16.55 23.33
N PRO A 189 6.55 16.67 23.84
CA PRO A 189 6.77 16.70 25.29
C PRO A 189 5.99 17.84 25.94
N GLY A 190 5.26 17.55 27.02
CA GLY A 190 4.43 18.51 27.75
C GLY A 190 2.97 18.57 27.32
N ASP A 191 2.62 18.02 26.15
CA ASP A 191 1.21 17.89 25.74
C ASP A 191 0.44 17.02 26.75
N PRO A 192 -0.87 17.23 26.95
CA PRO A 192 -1.68 16.34 27.79
C PRO A 192 -1.62 14.88 27.30
N ASP A 193 -1.48 13.94 28.24
CA ASP A 193 -1.59 12.50 27.94
C ASP A 193 -3.06 12.06 28.15
N PRO A 194 -3.81 11.75 27.07
CA PRO A 194 -5.24 11.45 27.19
C PRO A 194 -5.51 10.19 28.01
N ALA A 195 -4.53 9.30 28.17
CA ALA A 195 -4.70 8.07 28.94
C ALA A 195 -4.74 8.30 30.46
N TYR A 196 -4.13 9.37 30.97
CA TYR A 196 -3.94 9.58 32.40
C TYR A 196 -4.41 10.98 32.83
N ASP A 197 -5.24 11.03 33.86
CA ASP A 197 -5.72 12.31 34.39
C ASP A 197 -4.56 13.16 34.92
N GLY A 198 -4.50 14.43 34.50
CA GLY A 198 -3.38 15.35 34.76
C GLY A 198 -2.03 14.91 34.17
N GLY A 199 -1.99 13.82 33.39
CA GLY A 199 -0.78 13.29 32.78
C GLY A 199 -0.29 14.15 31.62
N THR A 200 1.03 14.12 31.39
CA THR A 200 1.64 14.78 30.23
C THR A 200 2.60 13.85 29.50
N ILE A 201 2.72 14.05 28.20
CA ILE A 201 3.66 13.36 27.33
C ILE A 201 5.08 13.68 27.78
N GLN A 202 5.81 12.64 28.17
CA GLN A 202 7.18 12.76 28.62
C GLN A 202 8.13 12.92 27.43
N GLY A 203 9.31 13.49 27.66
CA GLY A 203 10.34 13.62 26.63
C GLY A 203 11.63 14.25 27.14
N LYS A 204 12.69 14.20 26.34
CA LYS A 204 13.95 14.91 26.61
C LYS A 204 14.43 15.59 25.34
N ALA A 205 14.95 16.82 25.45
CA ALA A 205 15.51 17.58 24.32
C ALA A 205 14.60 17.61 23.07
N GLY A 206 13.30 17.84 23.26
CA GLY A 206 12.31 17.89 22.17
C GLY A 206 11.93 16.52 21.57
N GLN A 207 12.49 15.41 22.05
CA GLN A 207 12.12 14.05 21.64
C GLN A 207 11.01 13.51 22.55
N PRO A 208 9.74 13.44 22.08
CA PRO A 208 8.66 12.87 22.86
C PRO A 208 8.83 11.35 23.00
N LYS A 209 8.60 10.85 24.23
CA LYS A 209 8.48 9.42 24.57
C LYS A 209 7.10 8.92 24.18
N VAL A 210 6.85 8.91 22.88
CA VAL A 210 5.65 8.37 22.24
C VAL A 210 6.07 7.27 21.28
N SER A 211 5.15 6.35 21.00
CA SER A 211 5.34 5.28 20.02
C SER A 211 4.09 5.19 19.16
N ALA A 212 4.28 4.88 17.89
CA ALA A 212 3.18 4.36 17.11
C ALA A 212 2.93 2.93 17.58
N ASP A 213 1.67 2.60 17.84
CA ASP A 213 1.26 1.26 18.21
C ASP A 213 0.08 0.83 17.34
N HIS A 214 -0.05 -0.48 17.15
CA HIS A 214 -1.17 -1.03 16.41
C HIS A 214 -2.46 -0.90 17.22
N ILE A 215 -3.51 -0.35 16.60
CA ILE A 215 -4.86 -0.34 17.18
C ILE A 215 -5.34 -1.79 17.30
N ILE A 216 -5.35 -2.50 16.17
CA ILE A 216 -5.54 -3.95 16.12
C ILE A 216 -4.17 -4.62 16.07
N PRO A 217 -3.79 -5.37 17.12
CA PRO A 217 -2.45 -5.95 17.20
C PRO A 217 -2.23 -6.94 16.05
N LEU A 218 -0.97 -7.06 15.60
CA LEU A 218 -0.61 -8.02 14.54
C LEU A 218 -1.02 -9.46 14.86
N SER A 219 -1.07 -9.83 16.14
CA SER A 219 -1.53 -11.17 16.56
C SER A 219 -3.00 -11.40 16.22
N GLU A 220 -3.84 -10.36 16.27
CA GLU A 220 -5.23 -10.43 15.83
C GLU A 220 -5.33 -10.35 14.30
N LEU A 221 -4.60 -9.40 13.69
CA LEU A 221 -4.65 -9.14 12.25
C LEU A 221 -4.40 -10.40 11.40
N VAL A 222 -3.35 -11.17 11.71
CA VAL A 222 -3.01 -12.39 10.96
C VAL A 222 -4.01 -13.54 11.13
N GLN A 223 -4.90 -13.42 12.11
CA GLN A 223 -5.98 -14.35 12.39
C GLN A 223 -7.34 -13.79 11.96
N MET A 224 -7.38 -12.65 11.25
CA MET A 224 -8.64 -12.16 10.68
C MET A 224 -9.11 -13.08 9.54
N PRO A 225 -10.43 -13.34 9.42
CA PRO A 225 -10.98 -14.09 8.31
C PRO A 225 -10.50 -13.54 6.96
N GLY A 226 -9.99 -14.43 6.10
CA GLY A 226 -9.49 -14.07 4.78
C GLY A 226 -8.11 -13.42 4.74
N PHE A 227 -7.47 -13.08 5.87
CA PHE A 227 -6.14 -12.46 5.86
C PHE A 227 -5.11 -13.34 5.16
N THR A 228 -5.13 -14.66 5.39
CA THR A 228 -4.19 -15.62 4.80
C THR A 228 -4.37 -15.85 3.30
N ARG A 229 -5.45 -15.34 2.70
CA ARG A 229 -5.70 -15.36 1.25
C ARG A 229 -5.12 -14.16 0.50
N LEU A 230 -4.63 -13.16 1.24
CA LEU A 230 -4.00 -11.97 0.67
C LEU A 230 -2.66 -12.29 0.03
N THR A 231 -2.23 -11.43 -0.89
CA THR A 231 -0.85 -11.51 -1.40
C THR A 231 0.15 -11.09 -0.31
N PRO A 232 1.43 -11.52 -0.40
CA PRO A 232 2.47 -11.07 0.51
C PRO A 232 2.58 -9.54 0.67
N ASP A 233 2.41 -8.80 -0.43
CA ASP A 233 2.48 -7.35 -0.43
C ASP A 233 1.26 -6.74 0.28
N GLN A 234 0.06 -7.27 0.04
CA GLN A 234 -1.15 -6.86 0.76
C GLN A 234 -1.07 -7.14 2.27
N MET A 235 -0.56 -8.31 2.68
CA MET A 235 -0.31 -8.62 4.09
C MET A 235 0.65 -7.61 4.73
N TYR A 236 1.74 -7.29 4.02
CA TYR A 236 2.72 -6.32 4.50
C TYR A 236 2.15 -4.90 4.58
N LEU A 237 1.37 -4.49 3.58
CA LEU A 237 0.68 -3.20 3.54
C LEU A 237 -0.28 -3.04 4.73
N LEU A 238 -1.17 -4.02 4.96
CA LEU A 238 -2.10 -4.01 6.10
C LEU A 238 -1.37 -4.03 7.46
N ALA A 239 -0.25 -4.73 7.58
CA ALA A 239 0.54 -4.76 8.81
C ALA A 239 1.23 -3.42 9.12
N ASN A 240 1.35 -2.51 8.15
CA ASN A 240 2.06 -1.24 8.30
C ASN A 240 1.20 -0.01 7.94
N THR A 241 -0.09 -0.19 7.66
CA THR A 241 -0.96 0.92 7.26
C THR A 241 -1.18 1.90 8.43
N PRO A 242 -1.03 3.22 8.21
CA PRO A 242 -1.35 4.24 9.21
C PRO A 242 -2.78 4.14 9.77
N MET A 243 -3.73 3.60 9.00
CA MET A 243 -5.11 3.38 9.44
C MET A 243 -5.19 2.44 10.66
N ASN A 244 -4.25 1.49 10.81
CA ASN A 244 -4.19 0.58 11.96
C ASN A 244 -3.15 1.03 13.01
N LEU A 245 -2.67 2.27 12.96
CA LEU A 245 -1.70 2.80 13.90
C LEU A 245 -2.27 4.00 14.65
N GLN A 246 -1.86 4.18 15.90
CA GLN A 246 -2.14 5.36 16.72
C GLN A 246 -0.91 5.80 17.50
N TRP A 247 -0.83 7.09 17.83
CA TRP A 247 0.19 7.60 18.74
C TRP A 247 -0.20 7.33 20.19
N LEU A 248 0.65 6.63 20.93
CA LEU A 248 0.50 6.41 22.37
C LEU A 248 1.71 6.94 23.14
N SER A 249 1.47 7.43 24.35
CA SER A 249 2.57 7.66 25.29
C SER A 249 3.27 6.33 25.59
N TRP A 250 4.58 6.38 25.82
CA TRP A 250 5.35 5.16 26.13
C TRP A 250 4.76 4.40 27.34
N ARG A 251 4.24 5.13 28.33
CA ARG A 251 3.60 4.54 29.52
C ARG A 251 2.31 3.80 29.16
N ALA A 252 1.42 4.41 28.37
CA ALA A 252 0.19 3.76 27.91
C ALA A 252 0.50 2.54 27.03
N ASN A 253 1.45 2.68 26.10
CA ASN A 253 1.85 1.60 25.21
C ASN A 253 2.41 0.38 25.97
N GLN A 254 3.33 0.60 26.91
CA GLN A 254 3.90 -0.47 27.75
C GLN A 254 2.84 -1.15 28.61
N ALA A 255 1.87 -0.39 29.12
CA ALA A 255 0.79 -0.93 29.93
C ALA A 255 -0.17 -1.79 29.09
N LYS A 256 -0.58 -1.32 27.91
CA LYS A 256 -1.53 -2.01 27.02
C LYS A 256 -0.96 -3.31 26.45
N GLY A 257 0.29 -3.30 25.98
CA GLY A 257 0.86 -4.45 25.28
C GLY A 257 0.01 -4.87 24.08
N SER A 258 -0.44 -6.13 24.02
CA SER A 258 -1.42 -6.58 23.00
C SER A 258 -2.83 -6.78 23.58
N GLY A 259 -3.09 -6.27 24.79
CA GLY A 259 -4.39 -6.37 25.47
C GLY A 259 -5.31 -5.19 25.15
N ALA A 260 -6.48 -5.19 25.79
CA ALA A 260 -7.48 -4.13 25.65
C ALA A 260 -7.15 -2.97 26.59
N ALA A 261 -7.52 -1.74 26.21
CA ALA A 261 -7.35 -0.58 27.09
C ALA A 261 -8.17 -0.70 28.39
N ALA A 262 -9.31 -1.40 28.34
CA ALA A 262 -10.15 -1.67 29.51
C ALA A 262 -9.41 -2.45 30.61
N ASP A 263 -8.44 -3.30 30.26
CA ASP A 263 -7.62 -4.06 31.22
C ASP A 263 -6.71 -3.15 32.08
N LEU A 264 -6.57 -1.89 31.68
CA LEU A 264 -5.74 -0.90 32.39
C LEU A 264 -6.52 -0.13 33.45
N LEU A 265 -7.84 -0.28 33.54
CA LEU A 265 -8.64 0.37 34.56
C LEU A 265 -8.28 -0.13 35.97
N PRO A 266 -8.33 0.73 37.01
CA PRO A 266 -8.65 2.16 36.98
C PRO A 266 -7.42 3.06 36.77
N LYS A 267 -6.28 2.52 36.31
CA LYS A 267 -5.02 3.30 36.20
C LYS A 267 -5.05 4.32 35.07
N VAL A 268 -5.87 4.07 34.05
CA VAL A 268 -6.20 5.01 32.97
C VAL A 268 -7.58 5.61 33.19
N THR A 269 -7.90 6.68 32.48
CA THR A 269 -9.24 7.27 32.55
C THR A 269 -10.28 6.37 31.86
N GLU A 270 -11.49 6.32 32.42
CA GLU A 270 -12.63 5.58 31.84
C GLU A 270 -12.95 6.08 30.42
N ALA A 271 -12.95 7.40 30.23
CA ALA A 271 -13.19 8.02 28.93
C ALA A 271 -12.17 7.58 27.88
N TRP A 272 -10.89 7.47 28.25
CA TRP A 272 -9.87 6.99 27.32
C TRP A 272 -10.05 5.50 27.02
N ALA A 273 -10.30 4.65 28.02
CA ALA A 273 -10.54 3.23 27.81
C ALA A 273 -11.73 2.98 26.86
N GLN A 274 -12.83 3.72 27.02
CA GLN A 274 -13.99 3.67 26.12
C GLN A 274 -13.66 4.15 24.71
N SER A 275 -12.89 5.23 24.57
CA SER A 275 -12.45 5.74 23.27
C SER A 275 -11.57 4.72 22.52
N GLN A 276 -10.73 3.99 23.25
CA GLN A 276 -9.88 2.95 22.69
C GLN A 276 -10.70 1.74 22.25
N GLN A 277 -11.71 1.33 23.01
CA GLN A 277 -12.62 0.25 22.60
C GLN A 277 -13.35 0.62 21.29
N GLN A 278 -13.88 1.84 21.18
CA GLN A 278 -14.54 2.32 19.96
C GLN A 278 -13.58 2.39 18.76
N LEU A 279 -12.34 2.84 19.01
CA LEU A 279 -11.30 2.87 17.98
C LEU A 279 -10.94 1.45 17.51
N GLU A 280 -10.75 0.50 18.42
CA GLU A 280 -10.50 -0.90 18.07
C GLU A 280 -11.67 -1.50 17.28
N ASP A 281 -12.91 -1.29 17.70
CA ASP A 281 -14.08 -1.85 17.00
C ASP A 281 -14.25 -1.29 15.59
N SER A 282 -14.09 0.02 15.41
CA SER A 282 -14.16 0.67 14.10
C SER A 282 -13.00 0.26 13.18
N THR A 283 -11.76 0.26 13.68
CA THR A 283 -10.58 -0.17 12.91
C THR A 283 -10.68 -1.64 12.53
N ARG A 284 -11.16 -2.51 13.43
CA ARG A 284 -11.40 -3.92 13.12
C ARG A 284 -12.39 -4.11 11.99
N ALA A 285 -13.54 -3.43 12.06
CA ALA A 285 -14.56 -3.51 11.01
C ALA A 285 -13.99 -3.04 9.65
N ALA A 286 -13.24 -1.94 9.64
CA ALA A 286 -12.59 -1.43 8.44
C ALA A 286 -11.55 -2.41 7.86
N LEU A 287 -10.72 -3.01 8.71
CA LEU A 287 -9.73 -4.00 8.28
C LEU A 287 -10.38 -5.24 7.68
N ILE A 288 -11.45 -5.76 8.30
CA ILE A 288 -12.21 -6.91 7.76
C ILE A 288 -12.80 -6.58 6.39
N ASP A 289 -13.40 -5.39 6.24
CA ASP A 289 -13.96 -4.93 4.97
C ASP A 289 -12.88 -4.80 3.88
N ILE A 290 -11.71 -4.22 4.20
CA ILE A 290 -10.57 -4.12 3.28
C ILE A 290 -10.04 -5.51 2.90
N ILE A 291 -9.89 -6.42 3.86
CA ILE A 291 -9.45 -7.80 3.59
C ILE A 291 -10.43 -8.48 2.62
N ASN A 292 -11.73 -8.31 2.81
CA ASN A 292 -12.75 -8.86 1.91
C ASN A 292 -12.65 -8.28 0.50
N LYS A 293 -12.45 -6.96 0.38
CA LYS A 293 -12.29 -6.27 -0.91
C LYS A 293 -11.02 -6.70 -1.64
N LEU A 294 -9.89 -6.81 -0.95
CA LEU A 294 -8.64 -7.30 -1.54
C LEU A 294 -8.78 -8.76 -1.99
N ASN A 295 -9.43 -9.61 -1.20
CA ASN A 295 -9.71 -10.98 -1.60
C ASN A 295 -10.63 -11.07 -2.81
N ALA A 296 -11.66 -10.21 -2.89
CA ALA A 296 -12.50 -10.12 -4.07
C ALA A 296 -11.70 -9.66 -5.30
N ALA A 297 -10.81 -8.66 -5.15
CA ALA A 297 -9.95 -8.18 -6.22
C ALA A 297 -8.95 -9.23 -6.73
N ASN A 298 -8.45 -10.08 -5.83
CA ASN A 298 -7.51 -11.15 -6.18
C ASN A 298 -8.14 -12.25 -7.05
N GLY A 299 -9.46 -12.46 -6.96
CA GLY A 299 -10.19 -13.54 -7.63
C GLY A 299 -10.37 -14.73 -6.70
#